data_AF-A0A1I6T372-F1
#
_entry.id   AF-A0A1I6T372-F1
#
_cell.length_a   1.000
_cell.length_b   1.000
_cell.length_c   1.000
_cell.angle_alpha   90.00
_cell.angle_beta   90.00
_cell.angle_gamma   90.00
#
_symmetry.space_group_name_H-M   'P 1'
#
loop_
_entity.id
_entity.type
_entity.pdbx_description
1 polymer ?
#
loop_
_entity_poly.entity_id
_entity_poly.type
_entity_poly.pdbx_seq_one_letter_code
_entity_poly.pdbx_strand_id
1 'polypeptide(L)' 'MTDRSQNHGIPEGVPAGDDVDLRLGRHAIELLQAAREAGEPTLIAQAEAMAMAVGFVLASRLPGGAPETA' A
#
# COMPACT_ATOMS: atom_id res chain seq x y z
N MET A 1 8.69 36.91 -27.39
CA MET A 1 9.50 36.29 -26.33
C MET A 1 8.60 36.12 -25.13
N THR A 2 8.01 34.94 -24.95
CA THR A 2 7.22 34.61 -23.76
C THR A 2 7.97 33.56 -22.98
N ASP A 3 8.27 33.92 -21.74
CA ASP A 3 9.06 33.20 -20.76
C ASP A 3 8.43 31.83 -20.47
N ARG A 4 9.14 30.78 -20.89
CA ARG A 4 8.79 29.38 -20.64
C ARG A 4 9.64 28.87 -19.48
N SER A 5 9.34 29.33 -18.28
CA SER A 5 9.92 28.74 -17.07
C SER A 5 8.91 28.74 -15.93
N GLN A 6 7.79 28.04 -16.14
CA GLN A 6 7.02 27.50 -15.02
C GLN A 6 7.66 26.18 -14.61
N ASN A 7 8.80 26.31 -13.93
CA ASN A 7 9.39 25.25 -13.12
C ASN A 7 8.48 25.04 -11.91
N HIS A 8 7.39 24.29 -12.13
CA HIS A 8 6.52 23.82 -11.04
C HIS A 8 7.30 22.75 -10.29
N GLY A 9 7.94 23.17 -9.20
CA GLY A 9 8.76 22.33 -8.35
C GLY A 9 8.01 21.07 -7.96
N ILE A 10 8.45 19.94 -8.52
CA ILE A 10 8.24 18.63 -7.90
C ILE A 10 8.93 18.75 -6.54
N PRO A 11 8.22 18.61 -5.41
CA PRO A 11 8.92 18.50 -4.14
C PRO A 11 9.76 17.21 -4.18
N GLU A 12 11.07 17.38 -4.37
CA GLU A 12 12.07 16.36 -4.08
C GLU A 12 11.89 15.93 -2.61
N GLY A 13 11.48 14.68 -2.38
CA GLY A 13 11.60 14.12 -1.04
C GLY A 13 10.62 13.04 -0.60
N VAL A 14 9.63 12.65 -1.40
CA VAL A 14 8.80 11.46 -1.07
C VAL A 14 9.16 10.34 -2.05
N PRO A 15 9.68 9.19 -1.59
CA PRO A 15 9.85 8.05 -2.47
C PRO A 15 8.47 7.69 -2.99
N ALA A 16 8.23 7.80 -4.30
CA ALA A 16 6.94 7.48 -4.90
C ALA A 16 6.47 6.03 -4.60
N GLY A 17 7.38 5.15 -4.13
CA GLY A 17 7.06 3.82 -3.63
C GLY A 17 6.30 3.82 -2.30
N ASP A 18 6.59 4.76 -1.39
CA ASP A 18 5.98 4.80 -0.06
C ASP A 18 4.48 5.17 -0.14
N ASP A 19 4.13 6.11 -1.02
CA ASP A 19 2.74 6.51 -1.26
C ASP A 19 1.90 5.39 -1.88
N VAL A 20 2.51 4.59 -2.78
CA VAL A 20 1.85 3.44 -3.40
C VAL A 20 1.61 2.35 -2.37
N ASP A 21 2.59 2.11 -1.50
CA ASP A 21 2.56 1.07 -0.48
C ASP A 21 1.55 1.40 0.62
N LEU A 22 1.48 2.66 1.05
CA LEU A 22 0.44 3.15 1.95
C LEU A 22 -0.96 3.04 1.33
N ARG A 23 -1.12 3.44 0.07
CA ARG A 23 -2.41 3.35 -0.63
C ARG A 23 -2.84 1.89 -0.81
N LEU A 24 -1.91 1.00 -1.15
CA LEU A 24 -2.18 -0.43 -1.29
C LEU A 24 -2.60 -1.06 0.04
N GLY A 25 -1.88 -0.76 1.12
CA GLY A 25 -2.23 -1.24 2.47
C GLY A 25 -3.60 -0.75 2.91
N ARG A 26 -3.89 0.54 2.70
CA ARG A 26 -5.21 1.13 3.00
C ARG A 26 -6.33 0.45 2.21
N HIS A 27 -6.12 0.24 0.91
CA HIS A 27 -7.14 -0.38 0.06
C HIS A 27 -7.46 -1.81 0.49
N ALA A 28 -6.45 -2.58 0.90
CA ALA A 28 -6.66 -3.93 1.40
C ALA A 28 -7.51 -3.98 2.68
N ILE A 29 -7.33 -3.00 3.57
CA ILE A 29 -8.13 -2.87 4.79
C ILE A 29 -9.57 -2.47 4.46
N GLU A 30 -9.76 -1.49 3.57
CA GLU A 30 -11.09 -1.04 3.12
C GLU A 30 -11.88 -2.18 2.47
N LEU A 31 -11.23 -3.01 1.63
CA LEU A 31 -11.85 -4.19 1.03
C LEU A 31 -12.25 -5.23 2.07
N LEU A 32 -11.42 -5.47 3.09
CA LEU A 32 -11.76 -6.38 4.19
C LEU A 32 -12.94 -5.85 5.01
N GLN A 33 -13.00 -4.54 5.27
CA GLN A 33 -14.13 -3.93 5.96
C GLN A 33 -15.41 -4.07 5.14
N ALA A 34 -15.38 -3.75 3.85
CA ALA A 34 -16.51 -3.94 2.95
C ALA A 34 -17.00 -5.40 2.89
N ALA A 35 -16.07 -6.37 2.88
CA ALA A 35 -16.42 -7.79 2.93
C ALA A 35 -17.11 -8.18 4.25
N ARG A 36 -16.65 -7.62 5.38
CA ARG A 36 -17.29 -7.83 6.69
C ARG A 36 -18.68 -7.20 6.75
N GLU A 37 -18.85 -6.00 6.19
CA GLU A 37 -20.14 -5.32 6.09
C GLU A 37 -21.13 -6.09 5.20
N ALA A 38 -20.65 -6.72 4.13
CA ALA A 38 -21.46 -7.58 3.28
C ALA A 38 -21.92 -8.88 3.98
N GLY A 39 -21.23 -9.31 5.04
CA GLY A 39 -21.63 -10.46 5.86
C GLY A 39 -21.44 -11.84 5.22
N GLU A 40 -20.83 -11.91 4.03
CA GLU A 40 -20.62 -13.15 3.29
C GLU A 40 -19.31 -13.84 3.70
N PRO A 41 -19.35 -15.04 4.32
CA PRO A 41 -18.16 -15.70 4.88
C PRO A 41 -17.03 -15.93 3.86
N THR A 42 -17.38 -16.29 2.62
CA THR A 42 -16.42 -16.53 1.55
C THR A 42 -15.70 -15.24 1.12
N LEU A 43 -16.43 -14.12 1.07
CA LEU A 43 -15.83 -12.81 0.73
C LEU A 43 -14.90 -12.33 1.84
N ILE A 44 -15.27 -12.55 3.10
CA ILE A 44 -14.43 -12.22 4.25
C ILE A 44 -13.11 -13.01 4.18
N ALA A 45 -13.18 -14.34 4.01
CA ALA A 45 -11.99 -15.18 3.91
C ALA A 45 -11.08 -14.78 2.75
N GLN A 46 -11.65 -14.43 1.59
CA GLN A 46 -10.89 -13.95 0.44
C GLN A 46 -10.21 -12.60 0.73
N ALA A 47 -10.92 -11.65 1.33
CA ALA A 47 -10.37 -10.35 1.67
C ALA A 47 -9.30 -10.44 2.76
N GLU A 48 -9.43 -11.37 3.72
CA GLU A 48 -8.40 -11.66 4.72
C GLU A 48 -7.12 -12.20 4.09
N ALA A 49 -7.24 -13.18 3.17
CA ALA A 49 -6.10 -13.72 2.43
C ALA A 49 -5.39 -12.63 1.60
N MET A 50 -6.16 -11.74 0.97
CA MET A 50 -5.61 -10.62 0.23
C MET A 50 -4.88 -9.63 1.15
N ALA A 51 -5.48 -9.26 2.29
CA ALA A 51 -4.86 -8.37 3.27
C ALA A 51 -3.55 -8.96 3.83
N MET A 52 -3.51 -10.28 4.07
CA MET A 52 -2.28 -10.97 4.48
C MET A 52 -1.20 -10.94 3.39
N ALA A 53 -1.56 -11.20 2.13
CA ALA A 53 -0.63 -11.16 1.01
C ALA A 53 -0.06 -9.75 0.79
N VAL A 54 -0.91 -8.72 0.85
CA VAL A 54 -0.49 -7.32 0.79
C VAL A 54 0.44 -7.00 1.96
N GLY A 55 0.06 -7.37 3.19
CA GLY A 55 0.90 -7.17 4.37
C GLY A 55 2.29 -7.80 4.24
N PHE A 56 2.37 -9.02 3.70
CA PHE A 56 3.65 -9.67 3.42
C PHE A 56 4.49 -8.91 2.40
N VAL A 57 3.89 -8.49 1.27
CA VAL A 57 4.61 -7.73 0.24
C VAL A 57 5.12 -6.40 0.79
N LEU A 58 4.31 -5.67 1.55
CA LEU A 58 4.72 -4.41 2.18
C LEU A 58 5.83 -4.63 3.21
N ALA A 59 5.70 -5.66 4.06
CA ALA A 59 6.72 -6.00 5.03
C ALA A 59 8.06 -6.39 4.38
N SER A 60 8.03 -7.09 3.24
CA SER A 60 9.23 -7.49 2.50
C SER A 60 10.04 -6.32 1.92
N ARG A 61 9.42 -5.13 1.82
CA ARG A 61 10.04 -3.91 1.30
C ARG A 61 10.64 -3.02 2.38
N LEU A 62 10.37 -3.30 3.66
CA LEU A 62 10.95 -2.54 4.77
C LEU A 62 12.46 -2.81 4.88
N PRO A 63 13.32 -1.78 4.83
CA PRO A 63 14.75 -1.96 4.99
C PRO A 63 15.05 -2.48 6.41
N GLY A 64 15.64 -3.68 6.50
CA GLY A 64 15.93 -4.36 7.77
C GLY A 64 15.10 -5.63 8.03
N GLY A 65 14.18 -6.00 7.14
CA GLY A 65 13.34 -7.20 7.26
C GLY A 65 14.03 -8.53 6.89
N ALA A 66 15.34 -8.67 7.05
CA ALA A 66 15.94 -9.99 7.04
C ALA A 66 15.47 -10.72 8.31
N PRO A 67 14.83 -11.89 8.23
CA PRO A 67 14.56 -12.66 9.43
C PRO A 67 15.92 -12.97 10.06
N GLU A 68 16.13 -12.52 11.29
CA GLU A 68 17.26 -12.94 12.11
C GLU A 68 17.08 -14.43 12.38
N THR A 69 17.55 -15.27 11.46
CA THR A 69 17.71 -16.70 11.71
C THR A 69 18.96 -16.85 12.56
N ALA A 70 18.78 -16.79 13.88
CA ALA A 70 19.73 -17.25 14.89
C ALA A 70 19.51 -18.75 15.17
#